data_AF-A0A9E2W1M9-F1
#
_entry.id   AF-A0A9E2W1M9-F1
#
_cell.length_a   1.000
_cell.length_b   1.000
_cell.length_c   1.000
_cell.angle_alpha   90.00
_cell.angle_beta   90.00
_cell.angle_gamma   90.00
#
_symmetry.space_group_name_H-M   'P 1'
#
loop_
_entity.id
_entity.type
_entity.pdbx_description
1 polymer ?
#
loop_
_entity_poly.entity_id
_entity_poly.type
_entity_poly.pdbx_seq_one_letter_code
_entity_poly.pdbx_strand_id
1 'polypeptide(L)'
;MSASTDYAKLAIEQVIAEWQKQNKRVDDMLAKFSAEQFNSEIAPGKNTGTYLLGHLIAVNDNITTFLGFERSYAHYDDMFVKNPDKSGFAFPSLDELKTAWNKVNETLAKHFSSLSTEDWFTKHTAVSQSDFEANPQRNKLNIIINRTNHQSYHVGQMVLLG
;
A
#
# COMPACT_ATOMS: atom_id res chain seq x y z
N MET A 1 2.89 -36.72 17.88
CA MET A 1 1.69 -35.91 17.60
C MET A 1 2.13 -34.81 16.65
N SER A 2 1.65 -34.83 15.40
CA SER A 2 1.88 -33.75 14.45
C SER A 2 1.17 -32.49 14.96
N ALA A 3 1.84 -31.35 15.01
CA ALA A 3 1.17 -30.09 15.30
C ALA A 3 0.09 -29.86 14.23
N SER A 4 -1.17 -29.72 14.64
CA SER A 4 -2.24 -29.32 13.72
C SER A 4 -1.84 -27.99 13.09
N THR A 5 -1.77 -27.94 11.75
CA THR A 5 -1.44 -26.71 11.04
C THR A 5 -2.58 -25.71 11.23
N ASP A 6 -2.26 -24.52 11.71
CA ASP A 6 -3.19 -23.40 11.76
C ASP A 6 -3.27 -22.76 10.37
N TYR A 7 -4.27 -23.19 9.58
CA TYR A 7 -4.48 -22.70 8.22
C TYR A 7 -4.86 -21.22 8.17
N ALA A 8 -5.49 -20.67 9.21
CA ALA A 8 -5.85 -19.26 9.25
C ALA A 8 -4.59 -18.40 9.38
N LYS A 9 -3.71 -18.76 10.32
CA LYS A 9 -2.40 -18.12 10.47
C LYS A 9 -1.55 -18.24 9.20
N LEU A 10 -1.50 -19.44 8.60
CA LEU A 10 -0.75 -19.64 7.36
C LEU A 10 -1.27 -18.77 6.21
N ALA A 11 -2.59 -18.63 6.05
CA ALA A 11 -3.18 -17.77 5.03
C ALA A 11 -2.84 -16.29 5.25
N ILE A 12 -2.86 -15.81 6.51
CA ILE A 12 -2.44 -14.44 6.85
C ILE A 12 -0.98 -14.23 6.49
N GLU A 13 -0.10 -15.15 6.87
CA GLU A 13 1.34 -15.08 6.55
C GLU A 13 1.60 -15.04 5.05
N GLN A 14 0.86 -15.82 4.25
CA GLN A 14 0.94 -15.80 2.78
C GLN A 14 0.54 -14.44 2.20
N VAL A 15 -0.55 -13.84 2.69
CA VAL A 15 -1.01 -12.52 2.23
C VAL A 15 0.00 -11.43 2.59
N ILE A 16 0.53 -11.45 3.82
CA ILE A 16 1.56 -10.49 4.26
C ILE A 16 2.84 -10.68 3.45
N ALA A 17 3.27 -11.92 3.17
CA ALA A 17 4.45 -12.19 2.36
C ALA A 17 4.31 -11.64 0.93
N GLU A 18 3.14 -11.76 0.31
CA GLU A 18 2.91 -11.18 -1.02
C GLU A 18 2.90 -9.65 -0.98
N TRP A 19 2.32 -9.03 0.05
CA TRP A 19 2.43 -7.58 0.27
C TRP A 19 3.89 -7.13 0.39
N GLN A 20 4.70 -7.81 1.22
CA GLN A 20 6.13 -7.52 1.38
C GLN A 20 6.91 -7.67 0.07
N LYS A 21 6.59 -8.69 -0.72
CA LYS A 21 7.20 -8.90 -2.04
C LYS A 21 6.86 -7.77 -3.02
N GLN A 22 5.64 -7.25 -3.01
CA GLN A 22 5.31 -6.08 -3.83
C GLN A 22 6.02 -4.82 -3.32
N ASN A 23 6.23 -4.66 -2.00
CA ASN A 23 7.03 -3.55 -1.48
C ASN A 23 8.47 -3.63 -1.95
N LYS A 24 9.07 -4.83 -1.87
CA LYS A 24 10.43 -5.06 -2.34
C LYS A 24 10.61 -4.70 -3.82
N ARG A 25 9.61 -4.95 -4.67
CA ARG A 25 9.67 -4.55 -6.08
C ARG A 25 9.74 -3.04 -6.25
N VAL A 26 9.03 -2.28 -5.44
CA VAL A 26 9.12 -0.81 -5.42
C VAL A 26 10.50 -0.39 -4.89
N ASP A 27 10.99 -1.01 -3.82
CA ASP A 27 12.33 -0.73 -3.27
C ASP A 27 13.44 -0.96 -4.32
N ASP A 28 13.36 -2.06 -5.05
CA ASP A 28 14.30 -2.39 -6.12
C ASP A 28 14.25 -1.35 -7.26
N MET A 29 13.07 -0.82 -7.60
CA MET A 29 12.93 0.30 -8.55
C MET A 29 13.52 1.60 -8.02
N LEU A 30 13.29 1.92 -6.75
CA LEU A 30 13.83 3.12 -6.08
C LEU A 30 15.36 3.10 -5.99
N ALA A 31 15.96 1.91 -5.95
CA ALA A 31 17.41 1.72 -6.02
C ALA A 31 17.94 1.75 -7.46
N LYS A 32 17.15 1.31 -8.44
CA LYS A 32 17.55 1.20 -9.84
C LYS A 32 17.47 2.52 -10.62
N PHE A 33 16.38 3.26 -10.48
CA PHE A 33 16.09 4.41 -11.33
C PHE A 33 16.56 5.74 -10.74
N SER A 34 16.97 6.66 -11.60
CA SER A 34 17.38 8.00 -11.20
C SER A 34 16.18 8.91 -10.87
N ALA A 35 16.45 10.05 -10.22
CA ALA A 35 15.43 11.08 -9.99
C ALA A 35 14.84 11.63 -11.29
N GLU A 36 15.65 11.77 -12.34
CA GLU A 36 15.18 12.19 -13.66
C GLU A 36 14.20 11.18 -14.27
N GLN A 37 14.49 9.88 -14.16
CA GLN A 37 13.58 8.83 -14.60
C GLN A 37 12.29 8.86 -13.78
N PHE A 38 12.34 9.01 -12.46
CA PHE A 38 11.12 9.12 -11.66
C PHE A 38 10.27 10.36 -12.03
N ASN A 39 10.91 11.46 -12.38
CA ASN A 39 10.21 12.68 -12.77
C ASN A 39 9.68 12.66 -14.21
N SER A 40 10.00 11.64 -15.02
CA SER A 40 9.46 11.49 -16.37
C SER A 40 8.10 10.77 -16.35
N GLU A 41 7.29 11.02 -17.37
CA GLU A 41 6.07 10.25 -17.60
C GLU A 41 6.44 8.78 -17.91
N ILE A 42 5.71 7.82 -17.33
CA ILE A 42 5.92 6.39 -17.63
C ILE A 42 5.66 6.04 -19.11
N ALA A 43 4.87 6.88 -19.80
CA ALA A 43 4.55 6.82 -21.21
C ALA A 43 3.90 8.16 -21.62
N PRO A 44 3.87 8.52 -22.91
CA PRO A 44 3.32 9.80 -23.35
C PRO A 44 1.90 10.07 -22.82
N GLY A 45 1.75 11.16 -22.09
CA GLY A 45 0.48 11.61 -21.51
C GLY A 45 0.01 10.79 -20.29
N LYS A 46 0.85 9.93 -19.71
CA LYS A 46 0.57 9.17 -18.49
C LYS A 46 1.22 9.81 -17.27
N ASN A 47 0.95 9.24 -16.09
CA ASN A 47 1.51 9.74 -14.84
C ASN A 47 3.04 9.60 -14.81
N THR A 48 3.68 10.46 -14.05
CA THR A 48 5.09 10.38 -13.71
C THR A 48 5.35 9.26 -12.69
N GLY A 49 6.59 8.76 -12.66
CA GLY A 49 7.03 7.83 -11.61
C GLY A 49 6.90 8.43 -10.20
N THR A 50 7.19 9.72 -10.05
CA THR A 50 7.08 10.50 -8.81
C THR A 50 5.64 10.52 -8.32
N TYR A 51 4.68 10.79 -9.19
CA TYR A 51 3.27 10.76 -8.82
C TYR A 51 2.81 9.36 -8.41
N LEU A 52 3.20 8.33 -9.16
CA LEU A 52 2.83 6.94 -8.82
C LEU A 52 3.40 6.50 -7.47
N LEU A 53 4.64 6.88 -7.16
CA LEU A 53 5.23 6.61 -5.85
C LEU A 53 4.47 7.33 -4.73
N GLY A 54 4.22 8.64 -4.88
CA GLY A 54 3.43 9.40 -3.92
C GLY A 54 2.02 8.82 -3.72
N HIS A 55 1.39 8.36 -4.80
CA HIS A 55 0.09 7.70 -4.78
C HIS A 55 0.12 6.40 -3.98
N LEU A 56 1.13 5.55 -4.21
CA LEU A 56 1.30 4.32 -3.45
C LEU A 56 1.57 4.58 -1.97
N ILE A 57 2.36 5.61 -1.63
CA ILE A 57 2.59 6.04 -0.25
C ILE A 57 1.27 6.43 0.42
N ALA A 58 0.48 7.31 -0.20
CA ALA A 58 -0.79 7.77 0.36
C ALA A 58 -1.81 6.64 0.52
N VAL A 59 -1.93 5.77 -0.49
CA VAL A 59 -2.86 4.63 -0.47
C VAL A 59 -2.45 3.57 0.55
N ASN A 60 -1.15 3.30 0.70
CA ASN A 60 -0.65 2.38 1.70
C ASN A 60 -0.79 2.96 3.11
N ASP A 61 -0.47 4.23 3.33
CA ASP A 61 -0.70 4.90 4.60
C ASP A 61 -2.17 4.82 5.02
N ASN A 62 -3.11 4.94 4.07
CA ASN A 62 -4.54 4.79 4.34
C ASN A 62 -4.98 3.37 4.78
N ILE A 63 -4.14 2.33 4.62
CA ILE A 63 -4.38 1.00 5.21
C ILE A 63 -4.54 1.14 6.73
N THR A 64 -3.76 2.00 7.39
CA THR A 64 -3.85 2.23 8.84
C THR A 64 -5.28 2.59 9.25
N THR A 65 -5.94 3.48 8.52
CA THR A 65 -7.34 3.87 8.78
C THR A 65 -8.29 2.69 8.67
N PHE A 66 -8.15 1.84 7.65
CA PHE A 66 -9.00 0.63 7.52
C PHE A 66 -8.81 -0.36 8.67
N LEU A 67 -7.60 -0.42 9.24
CA LEU A 67 -7.27 -1.28 10.36
C LEU A 67 -7.62 -0.67 11.73
N GLY A 68 -7.94 0.63 11.78
CA GLY A 68 -8.31 1.35 13.00
C GLY A 68 -7.14 2.10 13.66
N PHE A 69 -6.06 2.34 12.93
CA PHE A 69 -4.89 3.10 13.38
C PHE A 69 -4.83 4.50 12.74
N GLU A 70 -4.00 5.37 13.31
CA GLU A 70 -3.78 6.73 12.80
C GLU A 70 -2.78 6.76 11.64
N ARG A 71 -3.00 7.71 10.73
CA ARG A 71 -2.19 7.91 9.52
C ARG A 71 -1.01 8.82 9.79
N SER A 72 0.15 8.49 9.20
CA SER A 72 1.36 9.32 9.30
C SER A 72 1.46 10.35 8.17
N TYR A 73 0.84 10.08 7.01
CA TYR A 73 0.98 10.89 5.79
C TYR A 73 -0.38 11.25 5.17
N ALA A 74 -1.41 11.51 5.99
CA ALA A 74 -2.74 11.90 5.49
C ALA A 74 -2.73 13.15 4.58
N HIS A 75 -1.78 14.05 4.78
CA HIS A 75 -1.60 15.26 3.97
C HIS A 75 -1.19 14.96 2.51
N TYR A 76 -0.69 13.75 2.20
CA TYR A 76 -0.37 13.34 0.83
C TYR A 76 -1.62 13.07 -0.02
N ASP A 77 -2.80 12.88 0.59
CA ASP A 77 -4.03 12.59 -0.13
C ASP A 77 -4.42 13.69 -1.11
N ASP A 78 -4.26 14.95 -0.73
CA ASP A 78 -4.63 16.07 -1.59
C ASP A 78 -3.81 16.05 -2.88
N MET A 79 -2.52 15.73 -2.79
CA MET A 79 -1.60 15.76 -3.93
C MET A 79 -1.64 14.51 -4.79
N PHE A 80 -1.81 13.34 -4.16
CA PHE A 80 -1.58 12.05 -4.83
C PHE A 80 -2.82 11.16 -4.93
N VAL A 81 -3.95 11.54 -4.34
CA VAL A 81 -5.20 10.77 -4.39
C VAL A 81 -6.35 11.59 -4.95
N LYS A 82 -6.55 12.81 -4.44
CA LYS A 82 -7.68 13.66 -4.80
C LYS A 82 -7.46 14.44 -6.10
N ASN A 83 -6.19 14.71 -6.45
CA ASN A 83 -5.82 15.46 -7.63
C ASN A 83 -4.91 14.61 -8.54
N PRO A 84 -5.05 14.74 -9.87
CA PRO A 84 -4.19 14.02 -10.82
C PRO A 84 -2.77 14.60 -10.85
N ASP A 85 -1.83 13.88 -11.45
CA ASP A 85 -0.42 14.26 -11.60
C ASP A 85 -0.22 15.68 -12.14
N LYS A 86 -0.93 16.04 -13.21
CA LYS A 86 -0.83 17.34 -13.88
C LYS A 86 -1.72 18.43 -13.29
N SER A 87 -2.03 18.35 -12.00
CA SER A 87 -2.90 19.30 -11.29
C SER A 87 -2.21 20.61 -10.90
N GLY A 88 -0.89 20.71 -11.08
CA GLY A 88 -0.11 21.91 -10.74
C GLY A 88 0.37 21.96 -9.29
N PHE A 89 0.15 20.89 -8.51
CA PHE A 89 0.76 20.75 -7.19
C PHE A 89 2.27 20.56 -7.30
N ALA A 90 3.01 21.16 -6.37
CA ALA A 90 4.43 20.87 -6.19
C ALA A 90 4.58 19.57 -5.38
N PHE A 91 5.25 18.56 -5.95
CA PHE A 91 5.51 17.29 -5.25
C PHE A 91 6.78 17.35 -4.39
N PRO A 92 6.86 16.55 -3.31
CA PRO A 92 8.10 16.37 -2.58
C PRO A 92 9.17 15.77 -3.48
N SER A 93 10.43 15.97 -3.11
CA SER A 93 11.57 15.36 -3.79
C SER A 93 11.52 13.83 -3.70
N LEU A 94 12.22 13.14 -4.61
CA LEU A 94 12.31 11.68 -4.59
C LEU A 94 12.88 11.15 -3.26
N ASP A 95 13.82 11.86 -2.63
CA ASP A 95 14.41 11.45 -1.36
C ASP A 95 13.43 11.59 -0.17
N GLU A 96 12.59 12.63 -0.19
CA GLU A 96 11.49 12.78 0.78
C GLU A 96 10.46 11.66 0.58
N LEU A 97 10.09 11.35 -0.67
CA LEU A 97 9.17 10.26 -0.98
C LEU A 97 9.74 8.89 -0.58
N LYS A 98 11.04 8.63 -0.78
CA LYS A 98 11.71 7.40 -0.30
C LYS A 98 11.64 7.27 1.21
N THR A 99 11.86 8.37 1.93
CA THR A 99 11.74 8.43 3.39
C THR A 99 10.31 8.12 3.83
N ALA A 100 9.32 8.74 3.19
CA ALA A 100 7.91 8.51 3.49
C ALA A 100 7.48 7.06 3.19
N TRP A 101 7.90 6.51 2.04
CA TRP A 101 7.68 5.12 1.65
C TRP A 101 8.19 4.13 2.70
N ASN A 102 9.46 4.25 3.10
CA ASN A 102 10.04 3.40 4.13
C ASN A 102 9.28 3.52 5.45
N LYS A 103 8.97 4.75 5.87
CA LYS A 103 8.27 4.99 7.13
C LYS A 103 6.87 4.39 7.14
N VAL A 104 6.11 4.52 6.06
CA VAL A 104 4.76 3.94 5.93
C VAL A 104 4.85 2.41 6.01
N ASN A 105 5.75 1.79 5.26
CA ASN A 105 5.87 0.33 5.24
C ASN A 105 6.35 -0.24 6.57
N GLU A 106 7.31 0.40 7.24
CA GLU A 106 7.72 0.02 8.60
C GLU A 106 6.58 0.14 9.61
N THR A 107 5.77 1.20 9.50
CA THR A 107 4.63 1.44 10.39
C THR A 107 3.54 0.39 10.17
N LEU A 108 3.21 0.09 8.91
CA LEU A 108 2.28 -0.98 8.56
C LEU A 108 2.77 -2.34 9.03
N ALA A 109 4.04 -2.67 8.82
CA ALA A 109 4.62 -3.94 9.29
C ALA A 109 4.48 -4.09 10.81
N LYS A 110 4.75 -3.03 11.58
CA LYS A 110 4.55 -3.02 13.05
C LYS A 110 3.08 -3.25 13.42
N HIS A 111 2.15 -2.58 12.75
CA HIS A 111 0.72 -2.79 12.97
C HIS A 111 0.30 -4.22 12.64
N PHE A 112 0.75 -4.78 11.51
CA PHE A 112 0.41 -6.14 11.09
C PHE A 112 0.89 -7.17 12.12
N SER A 113 2.10 -6.99 12.67
CA SER A 113 2.63 -7.86 13.73
C SER A 113 1.94 -7.70 15.08
N SER A 114 1.17 -6.64 15.29
CA SER A 114 0.42 -6.41 16.53
C SER A 114 -0.99 -7.01 16.53
N LEU A 115 -1.51 -7.40 15.36
CA LEU A 115 -2.86 -7.97 15.22
C LEU A 115 -2.84 -9.48 15.52
N SER A 116 -3.84 -9.95 16.26
CA SER A 116 -4.08 -11.38 16.43
C SER A 116 -4.61 -12.03 15.14
N THR A 117 -4.60 -13.36 15.08
CA THR A 117 -5.21 -14.10 13.96
C THR A 117 -6.68 -13.71 13.79
N GLU A 118 -7.42 -13.59 14.90
CA GLU A 118 -8.84 -13.24 14.91
C GLU A 118 -9.09 -11.82 14.42
N ASP A 119 -8.23 -10.87 14.78
CA ASP A 119 -8.36 -9.47 14.37
C ASP A 119 -8.40 -9.31 12.85
N TRP A 120 -7.61 -10.11 12.12
CA TRP A 120 -7.56 -10.08 10.64
C TRP A 120 -8.89 -10.42 9.98
N PHE A 121 -9.71 -11.22 10.64
CA PHE A 121 -11.03 -11.65 10.16
C PHE A 121 -12.17 -10.78 10.71
N THR A 122 -11.87 -9.72 11.47
CA THR A 122 -12.87 -8.71 11.85
C THR A 122 -13.09 -7.70 10.72
N LYS A 123 -14.22 -6.99 10.79
CA LYS A 123 -14.58 -5.94 9.84
C LYS A 123 -13.54 -4.81 9.84
N HIS A 124 -13.28 -4.23 8.66
CA HIS A 124 -12.50 -2.99 8.57
C HIS A 124 -13.36 -1.77 8.95
N THR A 125 -12.73 -0.61 9.18
CA THR A 125 -13.45 0.58 9.68
C THR A 125 -14.48 1.15 8.68
N ALA A 126 -14.25 1.01 7.38
CA ALA A 126 -15.14 1.49 6.33
C ALA A 126 -16.36 0.61 6.01
N VAL A 127 -16.68 -0.41 6.83
CA VAL A 127 -17.88 -1.25 6.64
C VAL A 127 -18.74 -1.23 7.90
N SER A 128 -20.06 -1.15 7.69
CA SER A 128 -21.06 -1.25 8.74
C SER A 128 -21.13 -2.66 9.30
N GLN A 129 -21.69 -2.82 10.50
CA GLN A 129 -21.85 -4.15 11.10
C GLN A 129 -22.80 -5.04 10.28
N SER A 130 -23.95 -4.51 9.85
CA SER A 130 -24.92 -5.23 9.03
C SER A 130 -24.36 -5.69 7.68
N ASP A 131 -23.59 -4.84 7.01
CA ASP A 131 -22.96 -5.20 5.73
C ASP A 131 -21.88 -6.28 5.90
N PHE A 132 -21.17 -6.27 7.04
CA PHE A 132 -20.16 -7.27 7.34
C PHE A 132 -20.79 -8.63 7.67
N GLU A 133 -21.89 -8.65 8.42
CA GLU A 133 -22.65 -9.89 8.69
C GLU A 133 -23.20 -10.51 7.39
N ALA A 134 -23.68 -9.67 6.47
CA ALA A 134 -24.12 -10.12 5.15
C ALA A 134 -22.96 -10.53 4.22
N ASN A 135 -21.76 -10.00 4.44
CA ASN A 135 -20.59 -10.27 3.61
C ASN A 135 -19.27 -10.30 4.41
N PRO A 136 -18.98 -11.40 5.14
CA PRO A 136 -17.84 -11.47 6.08
C PRO A 136 -16.45 -11.40 5.43
N GLN A 137 -16.37 -11.49 4.10
CA GLN A 137 -15.11 -11.27 3.38
C GLN A 137 -14.67 -9.80 3.38
N ARG A 138 -15.54 -8.86 3.80
CA ARG A 138 -15.21 -7.44 4.01
C ARG A 138 -14.42 -7.21 5.30
N ASN A 139 -13.41 -8.04 5.53
CA ASN A 139 -12.55 -8.03 6.72
C ASN A 139 -11.24 -7.26 6.48
N LYS A 140 -10.44 -7.11 7.54
CA LYS A 140 -9.14 -6.43 7.49
C LYS A 140 -8.15 -7.12 6.55
N LEU A 141 -8.09 -8.45 6.50
CA LEU A 141 -7.17 -9.18 5.62
C LEU A 141 -7.46 -8.91 4.14
N ASN A 142 -8.73 -8.78 3.77
CA ASN A 142 -9.14 -8.46 2.40
C ASN A 142 -8.67 -7.06 1.95
N ILE A 143 -8.53 -6.10 2.87
CA ILE A 143 -7.92 -4.80 2.54
C ILE A 143 -6.48 -4.99 2.08
N ILE A 144 -5.70 -5.87 2.73
CA ILE A 144 -4.31 -6.14 2.35
C ILE A 144 -4.26 -6.79 0.96
N ILE A 145 -5.09 -7.79 0.70
CA ILE A 145 -5.18 -8.43 -0.64
C ILE A 145 -5.50 -7.39 -1.71
N ASN A 146 -6.52 -6.55 -1.48
CA ASN A 146 -6.93 -5.53 -2.43
C ASN A 146 -5.80 -4.51 -2.70
N ARG A 147 -5.14 -4.02 -1.64
CA ARG A 147 -4.07 -3.02 -1.75
C ARG A 147 -2.80 -3.59 -2.36
N THR A 148 -2.47 -4.84 -2.09
CA THR A 148 -1.36 -5.56 -2.75
C THR A 148 -1.59 -5.68 -4.25
N ASN A 149 -2.82 -6.01 -4.69
CA ASN A 149 -3.15 -6.07 -6.11
C ASN A 149 -3.10 -4.69 -6.78
N HIS A 150 -3.61 -3.66 -6.10
CA HIS A 150 -3.51 -2.27 -6.55
C HIS A 150 -2.05 -1.83 -6.71
N GLN A 151 -1.19 -2.13 -5.73
CA GLN A 151 0.24 -1.85 -5.82
C GLN A 151 0.89 -2.61 -6.98
N SER A 152 0.59 -3.90 -7.15
CA SER A 152 1.11 -4.70 -8.28
C SER A 152 0.76 -4.08 -9.64
N TYR A 153 -0.46 -3.54 -9.78
CA TYR A 153 -0.88 -2.82 -10.99
C TYR A 153 0.01 -1.59 -11.27
N HIS A 154 0.27 -0.76 -10.27
CA HIS A 154 1.14 0.42 -10.44
C HIS A 154 2.63 0.08 -10.55
N VAL A 155 3.09 -0.99 -9.90
CA VAL A 155 4.43 -1.53 -10.14
C VAL A 155 4.57 -1.90 -11.63
N GLY A 156 3.56 -2.55 -12.22
CA GLY A 156 3.54 -2.84 -13.65
C GLY A 156 3.65 -1.60 -14.54
N GLN A 157 3.08 -0.47 -14.11
CA GLN A 157 3.24 0.82 -14.79
C GLN A 157 4.66 1.39 -14.63
N MET A 158 5.21 1.35 -13.42
CA MET A 158 6.53 1.91 -13.09
C MET A 158 7.69 1.15 -13.74
N VAL A 159 7.48 -0.09 -14.20
CA VAL A 159 8.48 -0.81 -15.02
C VAL A 159 8.85 -0.02 -16.29
N LEU A 160 7.95 0.79 -16.83
CA LEU A 160 8.16 1.57 -18.06
C LEU A 160 9.09 2.79 -17.89
N LEU A 161 9.57 3.07 -16.67
CA LEU A 161 10.57 4.11 -16.41
C LEU A 161 11.97 3.75 -16.91
N GLY A 162 12.19 2.47 -17.25
CA GLY A 162 13.48 1.90 -17.65
C GLY A 162 13.52 1.38 -19.07
#